data_AF-W6W7S5-F1
#
_entry.id   AF-W6W7S5-F1
#
_cell.length_a   1.000
_cell.length_b   1.000
_cell.length_c   1.000
_cell.angle_alpha   90.00
_cell.angle_beta   90.00
_cell.angle_gamma   90.00
#
_symmetry.space_group_name_H-M   'P 1'
#
loop_
_entity.id
_entity.type
_entity.pdbx_description
1 polymer ?
#
loop_
_entity_poly.entity_id
_entity_poly.type
_entity_poly.pdbx_seq_one_letter_code
_entity_poly.pdbx_strand_id
1 'polypeptide(L)'
;MAPNKRKPVVTGKTIVVPLIGHPVEQVKSPGPMNQWFGENDVDAVIVPMDIRPERVTSFFDVLRAMENCAGCSVTMPHKQAAFVASDEVTERARRAKAVNTIRRSPSGRLIGDMTDGMAFIAALLSHGVSARGCNVLLVGAGGAGTAIAFELATEGAASLIILERDQMRQRALIAELSGLYPDMSVFDQVQPGMVIDIAVNASPLGMNATDPLPYPIERLKQVRIVADAVTKPVVTPWLVEAEKHGLKVQNGEEMAVAQLPIQLTYLRFMAPAKANGGRKTTVEPSATREDAR
;
A
#
# COMPACT_ATOMS: atom_id res chain seq x y z
N MET A 1 -22.59 -13.60 -27.53
CA MET A 1 -21.71 -12.41 -27.54
C MET A 1 -22.26 -11.43 -26.52
N ALA A 2 -21.53 -11.16 -25.44
CA ALA A 2 -21.95 -10.09 -24.51
C ALA A 2 -21.96 -8.76 -25.29
N PRO A 3 -22.98 -7.91 -25.12
CA PRO A 3 -23.02 -6.63 -25.80
C PRO A 3 -21.75 -5.86 -25.42
N ASN A 4 -21.05 -5.38 -26.43
CA ASN A 4 -19.87 -4.55 -26.30
C ASN A 4 -20.28 -3.27 -25.53
N LYS A 5 -20.21 -3.31 -24.18
CA LYS A 5 -20.58 -2.18 -23.32
C LYS A 5 -19.70 -1.01 -23.78
N ARG A 6 -20.30 -0.01 -24.43
CA ARG A 6 -19.61 1.19 -24.91
C ARG A 6 -18.81 1.77 -23.75
N LYS A 7 -17.55 2.14 -24.00
CA LYS A 7 -16.77 2.98 -23.07
C LYS A 7 -17.66 4.15 -22.62
N PRO A 8 -17.72 4.48 -21.31
CA PRO A 8 -18.53 5.59 -20.83
C PRO A 8 -18.17 6.84 -21.64
N VAL A 9 -19.18 7.46 -22.27
CA VAL A 9 -18.99 8.75 -22.92
C VAL A 9 -18.89 9.78 -21.80
N VAL A 10 -17.75 10.44 -21.67
CA VAL A 10 -17.56 11.50 -20.67
C VAL A 10 -18.56 12.63 -20.95
N THR A 11 -19.32 13.02 -19.93
CA THR A 11 -20.31 14.11 -19.99
C THR A 11 -20.03 15.17 -18.94
N GLY A 12 -20.80 16.25 -18.93
CA GLY A 12 -20.73 17.27 -17.86
C GLY A 12 -21.14 16.77 -16.47
N LYS A 13 -21.69 15.56 -16.35
CA LYS A 13 -22.06 14.94 -15.06
C LYS A 13 -20.98 14.00 -14.51
N THR A 14 -20.00 13.64 -15.34
CA THR A 14 -18.99 12.64 -14.99
C THR A 14 -18.14 13.08 -13.81
N ILE A 15 -17.98 12.18 -12.84
CA ILE A 15 -17.13 12.36 -11.67
C ILE A 15 -15.66 12.12 -12.07
N VAL A 16 -14.78 13.06 -11.75
CA VAL A 16 -13.35 12.94 -12.03
C VAL A 16 -12.63 12.41 -10.80
N VAL A 17 -11.69 11.49 -11.01
CA VAL A 17 -10.71 11.05 -10.00
C VAL A 17 -9.32 11.31 -10.58
N PRO A 18 -8.62 12.39 -10.18
CA PRO A 18 -7.23 12.57 -10.58
C PRO A 18 -6.34 11.45 -10.02
N LEU A 19 -5.38 11.01 -10.81
CA LEU A 19 -4.22 10.25 -10.33
C LEU A 19 -2.98 11.11 -10.54
N ILE A 20 -2.41 11.64 -9.46
CA ILE A 20 -1.23 12.52 -9.54
C ILE A 20 0.07 11.77 -9.24
N GLY A 21 1.14 12.12 -9.95
CA GLY A 21 2.49 11.61 -9.75
C GLY A 21 3.50 12.38 -10.59
N HIS A 22 4.77 11.97 -10.55
CA HIS A 22 5.78 12.43 -11.51
C HIS A 22 6.94 11.44 -11.67
N PRO A 23 7.24 10.97 -12.89
CA PRO A 23 6.34 10.94 -14.05
C PRO A 23 5.11 10.05 -13.76
N VAL A 24 4.05 10.15 -14.58
CA VAL A 24 2.86 9.26 -14.44
C VAL A 24 2.71 8.22 -15.55
N GLU A 25 3.59 8.21 -16.55
CA GLU A 25 3.52 7.27 -17.69
C GLU A 25 3.44 5.80 -17.26
N GLN A 26 4.06 5.47 -16.13
CA GLN A 26 4.17 4.10 -15.60
C GLN A 26 2.99 3.64 -14.73
N VAL A 27 2.03 4.50 -14.41
CA VAL A 27 0.97 4.16 -13.45
C VAL A 27 0.01 3.12 -14.03
N LYS A 28 -0.34 2.11 -13.25
CA LYS A 28 -1.08 0.92 -13.71
C LYS A 28 -2.58 0.93 -13.39
N SER A 29 -3.00 1.67 -12.36
CA SER A 29 -4.38 1.67 -11.89
C SER A 29 -5.44 2.31 -12.82
N PRO A 30 -5.15 3.26 -13.75
CA PRO A 30 -6.20 3.89 -14.54
C PRO A 30 -6.98 2.94 -15.44
N GLY A 31 -6.30 1.99 -16.09
CA GLY A 31 -6.95 1.03 -16.99
C GLY A 31 -7.98 0.16 -16.27
N PRO A 32 -7.55 -0.62 -15.26
CA PRO A 32 -8.45 -1.47 -14.47
C PRO A 32 -9.58 -0.70 -13.78
N MET A 33 -9.31 0.50 -13.24
CA MET A 33 -10.34 1.29 -12.56
C MET A 33 -11.38 1.86 -13.52
N ASN A 34 -10.97 2.39 -14.68
CA ASN A 34 -11.91 2.85 -15.71
C ASN A 34 -12.72 1.70 -16.32
N GLN A 35 -12.11 0.52 -16.47
CA GLN A 35 -12.84 -0.70 -16.85
C GLN A 35 -13.91 -1.03 -15.80
N TRP A 36 -13.55 -1.02 -14.51
CA TRP A 36 -14.50 -1.28 -13.43
C TRP A 36 -15.66 -0.27 -13.43
N PHE A 37 -15.39 1.03 -13.64
CA PHE A 37 -16.45 2.04 -13.76
C PHE A 37 -17.42 1.73 -14.90
N GLY A 38 -16.90 1.36 -16.08
CA GLY A 38 -17.74 1.00 -17.23
C GLY A 38 -18.54 -0.29 -17.06
N GLU A 39 -17.97 -1.29 -16.38
CA GLU A 39 -18.66 -2.57 -16.12
C GLU A 39 -19.79 -2.41 -15.10
N ASN A 40 -19.64 -1.49 -14.13
CA ASN A 40 -20.59 -1.24 -13.04
C ASN A 40 -21.50 -0.03 -13.28
N ASP A 41 -21.51 0.52 -14.50
CA ASP A 41 -22.35 1.66 -14.90
C ASP A 41 -22.19 2.88 -13.97
N VAL A 42 -20.95 3.13 -13.51
CA VAL A 42 -20.56 4.28 -12.69
C VAL A 42 -20.09 5.41 -13.60
N ASP A 43 -20.74 6.57 -13.54
CA ASP A 43 -20.37 7.78 -14.31
C ASP A 43 -19.14 8.48 -13.70
N ALA A 44 -17.99 7.80 -13.76
CA ALA A 44 -16.71 8.30 -13.26
C ALA A 44 -15.55 7.95 -14.21
N VAL A 45 -14.49 8.75 -14.12
CA VAL A 45 -13.23 8.51 -14.84
C VAL A 45 -12.04 8.82 -13.95
N ILE A 46 -11.05 7.93 -13.93
CA ILE A 46 -9.73 8.20 -13.35
C ILE A 46 -8.76 8.66 -14.44
N VAL A 47 -8.07 9.78 -14.20
CA VAL A 47 -7.19 10.43 -15.17
C VAL A 47 -5.81 10.68 -14.57
N PRO A 48 -4.73 10.11 -15.14
CA PRO A 48 -3.36 10.47 -14.78
C PRO A 48 -3.07 11.94 -15.07
N MET A 49 -2.51 12.63 -14.09
CA MET A 49 -2.06 14.02 -14.19
C MET A 49 -0.59 14.08 -13.78
N ASP A 50 0.28 14.39 -14.74
CA ASP A 50 1.70 14.55 -14.49
C ASP A 50 1.98 15.92 -13.86
N ILE A 51 2.36 15.94 -12.59
CA ILE A 51 2.53 17.17 -11.82
C ILE A 51 3.92 17.19 -11.22
N ARG A 52 4.74 18.17 -11.60
CA ARG A 52 6.08 18.30 -11.00
C ARG A 52 5.99 18.59 -9.49
N PRO A 53 6.95 18.11 -8.67
CA PRO A 53 6.93 18.30 -7.22
C PRO A 53 6.75 19.75 -6.77
N GLU A 54 7.32 20.71 -7.49
CA GLU A 54 7.28 22.14 -7.14
C GLU A 54 5.90 22.76 -7.35
N ARG A 55 4.98 22.05 -8.02
CA ARG A 55 3.62 22.53 -8.35
C ARG A 55 2.52 21.74 -7.67
N VAL A 56 2.85 20.67 -6.95
CA VAL A 56 1.85 19.76 -6.36
C VAL A 56 0.98 20.45 -5.32
N THR A 57 1.50 21.42 -4.56
CA THR A 57 0.72 22.13 -3.55
C THR A 57 -0.48 22.85 -4.17
N SER A 58 -0.28 23.55 -5.30
CA SER A 58 -1.36 24.26 -6.01
C SER A 58 -2.43 23.30 -6.55
N PHE A 59 -2.08 22.05 -6.84
CA PHE A 59 -3.06 21.06 -7.26
C PHE A 59 -4.05 20.72 -6.12
N PHE A 60 -3.61 20.71 -4.86
CA PHE A 60 -4.53 20.43 -3.76
C PHE A 60 -5.56 21.54 -3.53
N ASP A 61 -5.27 22.78 -3.93
CA ASP A 61 -6.24 23.88 -3.95
C ASP A 61 -7.29 23.66 -5.05
N VAL A 62 -6.85 23.26 -6.23
CA VAL A 62 -7.75 22.87 -7.34
C VAL A 62 -8.64 21.69 -6.90
N LEU A 63 -8.06 20.66 -6.28
CA LEU A 63 -8.79 19.49 -5.81
C LEU A 63 -9.91 19.88 -4.82
N ARG A 64 -9.69 20.86 -3.95
CA ARG A 64 -10.72 21.39 -3.04
C ARG A 64 -11.86 22.04 -3.81
N ALA A 65 -11.55 22.80 -4.86
CA ALA A 65 -12.53 23.54 -5.66
C ALA A 65 -13.33 22.69 -6.66
N MET A 66 -12.90 21.46 -6.98
CA MET A 66 -13.55 20.61 -7.98
C MET A 66 -14.84 19.95 -7.42
N GLU A 67 -16.01 20.51 -7.73
CA GLU A 67 -17.29 19.99 -7.24
C GLU A 67 -17.67 18.62 -7.80
N ASN A 68 -17.27 18.29 -9.03
CA ASN A 68 -17.49 16.98 -9.64
C ASN A 68 -16.30 16.02 -9.43
N CYS A 69 -15.69 16.04 -8.25
CA CYS A 69 -14.53 15.20 -7.91
C CYS A 69 -14.78 14.40 -6.63
N ALA A 70 -14.54 13.08 -6.70
CA ALA A 70 -14.67 12.20 -5.52
C ALA A 70 -13.44 12.24 -4.60
N GLY A 71 -12.29 12.68 -5.12
CA GLY A 71 -11.01 12.53 -4.44
C GLY A 71 -9.86 12.37 -5.42
N CYS A 72 -8.72 11.88 -4.95
CA CYS A 72 -7.49 11.78 -5.74
C CYS A 72 -6.70 10.52 -5.36
N SER A 73 -6.16 9.81 -6.35
CA SER A 73 -5.11 8.81 -6.14
C SER A 73 -3.74 9.50 -6.24
N VAL A 74 -2.85 9.24 -5.29
CA VAL A 74 -1.55 9.92 -5.19
C VAL A 74 -0.44 8.88 -5.26
N THR A 75 0.48 9.04 -6.20
CA THR A 75 1.69 8.21 -6.29
C THR A 75 2.96 9.03 -6.07
N MET A 76 4.11 8.38 -6.17
CA MET A 76 5.42 9.01 -6.07
C MET A 76 5.52 10.23 -7.02
N PRO A 77 6.15 11.34 -6.57
CA PRO A 77 6.76 11.58 -5.25
C PRO A 77 5.81 12.30 -4.26
N HIS A 78 4.52 12.39 -4.56
CA HIS A 78 3.61 13.35 -3.93
C HIS A 78 2.98 12.90 -2.62
N LYS A 79 3.21 11.65 -2.18
CA LYS A 79 2.50 11.06 -1.03
C LYS A 79 2.70 11.84 0.27
N GLN A 80 3.89 12.41 0.50
CA GLN A 80 4.16 13.25 1.68
C GLN A 80 3.50 14.62 1.58
N ALA A 81 3.51 15.23 0.39
CA ALA A 81 2.82 16.51 0.16
C ALA A 81 1.30 16.36 0.33
N ALA A 82 0.74 15.24 -0.15
CA ALA A 82 -0.66 14.88 0.06
C ALA A 82 -1.02 14.71 1.53
N PHE A 83 -0.13 14.14 2.35
CA PHE A 83 -0.31 14.04 3.79
C PHE A 83 -0.39 15.43 4.44
N VAL A 84 0.55 16.32 4.12
CA VAL A 84 0.56 17.71 4.64
C VAL A 84 -0.67 18.48 4.19
N ALA A 85 -1.13 18.26 2.96
CA ALA A 85 -2.29 18.94 2.39
C ALA A 85 -3.64 18.35 2.81
N SER A 86 -3.69 17.25 3.56
CA SER A 86 -4.96 16.64 4.00
C SER A 86 -5.46 17.30 5.28
N ASP A 87 -6.75 17.61 5.35
CA ASP A 87 -7.37 18.22 6.54
C ASP A 87 -7.62 17.18 7.64
N GLU A 88 -7.84 15.93 7.24
CA GLU A 88 -7.94 14.75 8.11
C GLU A 88 -7.17 13.60 7.49
N VAL A 89 -6.63 12.72 8.32
CA VAL A 89 -5.90 11.53 7.88
C VAL A 89 -6.26 10.35 8.75
N THR A 90 -6.33 9.16 8.14
CA THR A 90 -6.46 7.90 8.90
C THR A 90 -5.23 7.67 9.78
N GLU A 91 -5.37 6.80 10.78
CA GLU A 91 -4.26 6.44 11.66
C GLU A 91 -3.08 5.82 10.87
N ARG A 92 -3.35 4.96 9.90
CA ARG A 92 -2.31 4.39 9.02
C ARG A 92 -1.60 5.46 8.18
N ALA A 93 -2.32 6.46 7.67
CA ALA A 93 -1.70 7.60 6.98
C ALA A 93 -0.87 8.48 7.91
N ARG A 94 -1.31 8.66 9.16
CA ARG A 94 -0.57 9.39 10.21
C ARG A 94 0.77 8.73 10.51
N ARG A 95 0.77 7.41 10.73
CA ARG A 95 1.99 6.63 10.97
C ARG A 95 2.96 6.66 9.80
N ALA A 96 2.44 6.49 8.58
CA ALA A 96 3.26 6.54 7.37
C ALA A 96 3.74 7.96 6.99
N LYS A 97 3.14 9.00 7.58
CA LYS A 97 3.31 10.42 7.18
C LYS A 97 3.19 10.60 5.67
N ALA A 98 2.24 9.86 5.10
CA ALA A 98 2.06 9.72 3.66
C ALA A 98 0.58 9.43 3.37
N VAL A 99 0.11 9.87 2.21
CA VAL A 99 -1.25 9.63 1.71
C VAL A 99 -1.13 9.19 0.25
N ASN A 100 -1.73 8.06 -0.10
CA ASN A 100 -1.82 7.56 -1.47
C ASN A 100 -3.26 7.66 -2.03
N THR A 101 -4.24 7.97 -1.18
CA THR A 101 -5.66 8.05 -1.56
C THR A 101 -6.32 9.16 -0.76
N ILE A 102 -6.93 10.14 -1.43
CA ILE A 102 -7.65 11.25 -0.82
C ILE A 102 -9.12 11.11 -1.21
N ARG A 103 -10.03 11.25 -0.25
CA ARG A 103 -11.45 11.51 -0.51
C ARG A 103 -11.75 12.98 -0.30
N ARG A 104 -12.48 13.59 -1.25
CA ARG A 104 -13.01 14.96 -1.11
C ARG A 104 -14.36 14.90 -0.41
N SER A 105 -14.57 15.72 0.61
CA SER A 105 -15.90 15.90 1.23
C SER A 105 -16.78 16.84 0.39
N PRO A 106 -18.11 16.86 0.60
CA PRO A 106 -18.98 17.85 -0.04
C PRO A 106 -18.62 19.32 0.29
N SER A 107 -17.91 19.57 1.40
CA SER A 107 -17.42 20.91 1.75
C SER A 107 -16.04 21.24 1.15
N GLY A 108 -15.50 20.37 0.30
CA GLY A 108 -14.17 20.51 -0.29
C GLY A 108 -13.02 20.05 0.59
N ARG A 109 -13.26 19.56 1.82
CA ARG A 109 -12.20 19.07 2.71
C ARG A 109 -11.57 17.79 2.17
N LEU A 110 -10.26 17.65 2.37
CA LEU A 110 -9.47 16.50 1.94
C LEU A 110 -9.24 15.55 3.10
N ILE A 111 -9.66 14.30 2.92
CA ILE A 111 -9.52 13.24 3.92
C ILE A 111 -8.61 12.17 3.32
N GLY A 112 -7.40 12.09 3.85
CA GLY A 112 -6.30 11.29 3.33
C GLY A 112 -6.20 9.91 3.96
N ASP A 113 -5.71 8.97 3.16
CA ASP A 113 -5.47 7.60 3.55
C ASP A 113 -4.23 7.01 2.88
N MET A 114 -3.65 6.00 3.54
CA MET A 114 -2.46 5.30 3.08
C MET A 114 -2.72 3.81 3.03
N THR A 115 -3.06 3.33 1.84
CA THR A 115 -3.60 1.98 1.63
C THR A 115 -2.61 1.01 0.99
N ASP A 116 -1.39 1.46 0.69
CA ASP A 116 -0.32 0.63 0.13
C ASP A 116 -0.07 -0.64 0.97
N GLY A 117 -0.07 -0.53 2.31
CA GLY A 117 0.12 -1.69 3.20
C GLY A 117 -0.95 -2.76 3.02
N MET A 118 -2.22 -2.35 3.01
CA MET A 118 -3.35 -3.24 2.77
C MET A 118 -3.28 -3.90 1.39
N ALA A 119 -2.92 -3.13 0.36
CA ALA A 119 -2.77 -3.67 -1.00
C ALA A 119 -1.62 -4.67 -1.12
N PHE A 120 -0.50 -4.42 -0.44
CA PHE A 120 0.61 -5.36 -0.36
C PHE A 120 0.18 -6.68 0.28
N ILE A 121 -0.51 -6.65 1.42
CA ILE A 121 -1.01 -7.87 2.08
C ILE A 121 -2.03 -8.60 1.20
N ALA A 122 -2.94 -7.87 0.54
CA ALA A 122 -3.92 -8.48 -0.35
C ALA A 122 -3.25 -9.19 -1.54
N ALA A 123 -2.20 -8.59 -2.14
CA ALA A 123 -1.41 -9.22 -3.18
C ALA A 123 -0.65 -10.46 -2.64
N LEU A 124 -0.08 -10.37 -1.44
CA LEU A 124 0.63 -11.49 -0.80
C LEU A 124 -0.29 -12.69 -0.56
N LEU A 125 -1.51 -12.43 -0.08
CA LEU A 125 -2.54 -13.46 0.14
C LEU A 125 -3.03 -14.07 -1.17
N SER A 126 -3.07 -13.31 -2.28
CA SER A 126 -3.40 -13.85 -3.61
C SER A 126 -2.39 -14.91 -4.08
N HIS A 127 -1.17 -14.85 -3.55
CA HIS A 127 -0.12 -15.84 -3.74
C HIS A 127 -0.17 -17.00 -2.74
N GLY A 128 -1.20 -17.08 -1.89
CA GLY A 128 -1.32 -18.10 -0.84
C GLY A 128 -0.29 -17.96 0.29
N VAL A 129 0.36 -16.79 0.40
CA VAL A 129 1.35 -16.51 1.43
C VAL A 129 0.72 -15.64 2.52
N SER A 130 0.83 -16.07 3.77
CA SER A 130 0.45 -15.27 4.94
C SER A 130 1.71 -14.69 5.60
N ALA A 131 1.61 -13.45 6.09
CA ALA A 131 2.65 -12.81 6.89
C ALA A 131 2.68 -13.32 8.34
N ARG A 132 1.63 -14.00 8.80
CA ARG A 132 1.50 -14.45 10.19
C ARG A 132 2.63 -15.41 10.57
N GLY A 133 3.33 -15.09 11.67
CA GLY A 133 4.43 -15.90 12.20
C GLY A 133 5.70 -15.87 11.35
N CYS A 134 5.79 -14.99 10.37
CA CYS A 134 6.90 -14.97 9.41
C CYS A 134 7.96 -13.93 9.76
N ASN A 135 9.20 -14.20 9.40
CA ASN A 135 10.32 -13.27 9.46
C ASN A 135 10.41 -12.55 8.13
N VAL A 136 10.18 -11.23 8.13
CA VAL A 136 10.07 -10.45 6.90
C VAL A 136 11.23 -9.47 6.78
N LEU A 137 11.94 -9.54 5.67
CA LEU A 137 12.90 -8.52 5.25
C LEU A 137 12.15 -7.43 4.48
N LEU A 138 12.28 -6.19 4.93
CA LEU A 138 11.73 -5.00 4.26
C LEU A 138 12.86 -4.03 3.92
N VAL A 139 13.05 -3.78 2.63
CA VAL A 139 14.01 -2.80 2.11
C VAL A 139 13.28 -1.51 1.76
N GLY A 140 13.57 -0.44 2.50
CA GLY A 140 12.94 0.88 2.36
C GLY A 140 11.90 1.15 3.43
N ALA A 141 12.05 2.29 4.11
CA ALA A 141 11.16 2.82 5.15
C ALA A 141 10.57 4.19 4.74
N GLY A 142 10.40 4.43 3.43
CA GLY A 142 9.60 5.56 2.93
C GLY A 142 8.09 5.35 3.16
N GLY A 143 7.24 6.23 2.62
CA GLY A 143 5.79 6.14 2.88
C GLY A 143 5.18 4.76 2.62
N ALA A 144 5.48 4.15 1.46
CA ALA A 144 5.01 2.80 1.13
C ALA A 144 5.60 1.74 2.07
N GLY A 145 6.92 1.77 2.30
CA GLY A 145 7.60 0.84 3.21
C GLY A 145 7.07 0.91 4.63
N THR A 146 6.88 2.10 5.19
CA THR A 146 6.27 2.29 6.51
C THR A 146 4.85 1.74 6.56
N ALA A 147 4.02 2.01 5.55
CA ALA A 147 2.67 1.47 5.49
C ALA A 147 2.66 -0.08 5.43
N ILE A 148 3.57 -0.68 4.65
CA ILE A 148 3.77 -2.13 4.57
C ILE A 148 4.24 -2.69 5.91
N ALA A 149 5.18 -2.03 6.59
CA ALA A 149 5.69 -2.48 7.88
C ALA A 149 4.58 -2.55 8.94
N PHE A 150 3.74 -1.52 9.03
CA PHE A 150 2.60 -1.51 9.95
C PHE A 150 1.54 -2.56 9.62
N GLU A 151 1.28 -2.80 8.33
CA GLU A 151 0.31 -3.83 7.94
C GLU A 151 0.85 -5.24 8.22
N LEU A 152 2.12 -5.50 7.94
CA LEU A 152 2.80 -6.76 8.30
C LEU A 152 2.75 -7.03 9.80
N ALA A 153 2.98 -6.01 10.62
CA ALA A 153 2.87 -6.10 12.07
C ALA A 153 1.43 -6.42 12.53
N THR A 154 0.45 -5.76 11.91
CA THR A 154 -0.98 -5.98 12.18
C THR A 154 -1.44 -7.38 11.78
N GLU A 155 -0.90 -7.95 10.71
CA GLU A 155 -1.15 -9.32 10.27
C GLU A 155 -0.41 -10.39 11.10
N GLY A 156 0.43 -9.96 12.04
CA GLY A 156 1.09 -10.82 13.02
C GLY A 156 2.39 -11.45 12.51
N ALA A 157 3.19 -10.70 11.76
CA ALA A 157 4.59 -11.08 11.48
C ALA A 157 5.33 -11.39 12.79
N ALA A 158 6.19 -12.42 12.78
CA ALA A 158 7.00 -12.76 13.96
C ALA A 158 8.17 -11.80 14.12
N SER A 159 8.77 -11.39 13.00
CA SER A 159 9.80 -10.36 13.00
C SER A 159 9.83 -9.53 11.73
N LEU A 160 10.31 -8.29 11.86
CA LEU A 160 10.61 -7.39 10.75
C LEU A 160 12.07 -6.98 10.79
N ILE A 161 12.77 -7.18 9.66
CA ILE A 161 14.10 -6.66 9.43
C ILE A 161 13.97 -5.48 8.48
N ILE A 162 14.29 -4.28 8.94
CA ILE A 162 14.10 -3.05 8.16
C ILE A 162 15.47 -2.58 7.68
N LEU A 163 15.73 -2.64 6.38
CA LEU A 163 16.92 -2.05 5.77
C LEU A 163 16.56 -0.70 5.16
N GLU A 164 17.19 0.36 5.65
CA GLU A 164 16.96 1.73 5.18
C GLU A 164 18.29 2.51 5.22
N ARG A 165 18.55 3.29 4.17
CA ARG A 165 19.78 4.09 4.05
C ARG A 165 19.82 5.24 5.05
N ASP A 166 18.66 5.81 5.33
CA ASP A 166 18.47 6.88 6.30
C ASP A 166 18.34 6.26 7.71
N GLN A 167 19.45 6.23 8.45
CA GLN A 167 19.50 5.63 9.78
C GLN A 167 18.52 6.26 10.78
N MET A 168 18.23 7.55 10.64
CA MET A 168 17.27 8.23 11.53
C MET A 168 15.86 7.74 11.26
N ARG A 169 15.50 7.59 9.98
CA ARG A 169 14.21 7.02 9.57
C ARG A 169 14.07 5.57 9.99
N GLN A 170 15.12 4.77 9.82
CA GLN A 170 15.15 3.38 10.25
C GLN A 170 14.89 3.26 11.75
N ARG A 171 15.67 3.96 12.58
CA ARG A 171 15.54 3.93 14.04
C ARG A 171 14.17 4.41 14.52
N ALA A 172 13.63 5.46 13.91
CA ALA A 172 12.30 5.97 14.24
C ALA A 172 11.21 4.92 13.98
N LEU A 173 11.24 4.27 12.82
CA LEU A 173 10.26 3.23 12.47
C LEU A 173 10.39 2.00 13.38
N ILE A 174 11.62 1.57 13.68
CA ILE A 174 11.88 0.45 14.60
C ILE A 174 11.32 0.75 15.99
N ALA A 175 11.60 1.93 16.53
CA ALA A 175 11.12 2.32 17.86
C ALA A 175 9.59 2.36 17.93
N GLU A 176 8.93 2.90 16.89
CA GLU A 176 7.48 2.96 16.83
C GLU A 176 6.84 1.57 16.73
N LEU A 177 7.37 0.69 15.87
CA LEU A 177 6.88 -0.68 15.73
C LEU A 177 7.08 -1.50 17.01
N SER A 178 8.27 -1.45 17.63
CA SER A 178 8.55 -2.17 18.87
C SER A 178 7.67 -1.69 20.04
N GLY A 179 7.31 -0.40 20.06
CA GLY A 179 6.41 0.14 21.08
C GLY A 179 4.95 -0.28 20.91
N LEU A 180 4.48 -0.40 19.67
CA LEU A 180 3.09 -0.75 19.36
C LEU A 180 2.84 -2.27 19.26
N TYR A 181 3.88 -3.05 18.94
CA TYR A 181 3.81 -4.49 18.72
C TYR A 181 4.91 -5.21 19.52
N PRO A 182 4.80 -5.26 20.86
CA PRO A 182 5.86 -5.78 21.74
C PRO A 182 6.18 -7.27 21.54
N ASP A 183 5.25 -8.04 20.98
CA ASP A 183 5.43 -9.47 20.70
C ASP A 183 6.14 -9.74 19.36
N MET A 184 6.38 -8.71 18.55
CA MET A 184 7.08 -8.81 17.26
C MET A 184 8.50 -8.27 17.41
N SER A 185 9.49 -9.06 17.00
CA SER A 185 10.88 -8.61 17.01
C SER A 185 11.17 -7.69 15.82
N VAL A 186 11.86 -6.57 16.04
CA VAL A 186 12.21 -5.63 14.97
C VAL A 186 13.71 -5.38 14.96
N PHE A 187 14.35 -5.57 13.80
CA PHE A 187 15.79 -5.49 13.62
C PHE A 187 16.18 -4.45 12.56
N ASP A 188 17.34 -3.82 12.76
CA ASP A 188 17.96 -2.90 11.80
C ASP A 188 18.85 -3.62 10.75
N GLN A 189 19.11 -4.91 10.97
CA GLN A 189 19.89 -5.76 10.08
C GLN A 189 19.50 -7.23 10.23
N VAL A 190 19.82 -8.02 9.21
CA VAL A 190 19.60 -9.48 9.22
C VAL A 190 20.55 -10.11 10.23
N GLN A 191 20.00 -10.84 11.19
CA GLN A 191 20.78 -11.50 12.23
C GLN A 191 21.47 -12.77 11.69
N PRO A 192 22.65 -13.15 12.22
CA PRO A 192 23.29 -14.42 11.86
C PRO A 192 22.37 -15.62 12.10
N GLY A 193 22.26 -16.51 11.10
CA GLY A 193 21.41 -17.71 11.18
C GLY A 193 19.91 -17.46 11.07
N MET A 194 19.48 -16.20 10.91
CA MET A 194 18.08 -15.86 10.76
C MET A 194 17.53 -16.35 9.42
N VAL A 195 16.37 -17.02 9.47
CA VAL A 195 15.59 -17.39 8.30
C VAL A 195 14.74 -16.19 7.86
N ILE A 196 14.65 -15.96 6.56
CA ILE A 196 13.78 -14.94 5.96
C ILE A 196 12.70 -15.66 5.17
N ASP A 197 11.45 -15.46 5.55
CA ASP A 197 10.28 -16.11 4.95
C ASP A 197 9.66 -15.29 3.82
N ILE A 198 9.76 -13.97 3.89
CA ILE A 198 9.26 -12.99 2.91
C ILE A 198 10.33 -11.90 2.76
N ALA A 199 10.67 -11.53 1.52
CA ALA A 199 11.54 -10.39 1.25
C ALA A 199 10.79 -9.35 0.41
N VAL A 200 10.83 -8.09 0.82
CA VAL A 200 10.05 -7.00 0.22
C VAL A 200 10.96 -5.83 -0.14
N ASN A 201 10.89 -5.38 -1.39
CA ASN A 201 11.44 -4.10 -1.81
C ASN A 201 10.33 -3.06 -1.84
N ALA A 202 10.41 -2.07 -0.96
CA ALA A 202 9.57 -0.88 -0.93
C ALA A 202 10.40 0.40 -1.16
N SER A 203 11.62 0.24 -1.69
CA SER A 203 12.52 1.33 -2.07
C SER A 203 12.42 1.61 -3.58
N PRO A 204 13.02 2.71 -4.09
CA PRO A 204 13.12 2.97 -5.52
C PRO A 204 14.09 2.03 -6.28
N LEU A 205 14.86 1.18 -5.60
CA LEU A 205 15.82 0.29 -6.26
C LEU A 205 15.12 -0.64 -7.22
N GLY A 206 15.66 -0.77 -8.44
CA GLY A 206 15.09 -1.59 -9.51
C GLY A 206 14.26 -0.78 -10.50
N MET A 207 14.02 0.52 -10.26
CA MET A 207 13.44 1.43 -11.25
C MET A 207 14.39 1.67 -12.42
N ASN A 208 15.71 1.71 -12.16
CA ASN A 208 16.73 1.78 -13.19
C ASN A 208 17.45 0.43 -13.31
N ALA A 209 17.79 0.04 -14.55
CA ALA A 209 18.52 -1.20 -14.80
C ALA A 209 19.90 -1.26 -14.15
N THR A 210 20.49 -0.10 -13.81
CA THR A 210 21.79 0.02 -13.15
C THR A 210 21.72 0.07 -11.63
N ASP A 211 20.51 0.08 -11.05
CA ASP A 211 20.36 0.08 -9.59
C ASP A 211 20.93 -1.24 -9.01
N PRO A 212 21.57 -1.19 -7.83
CA PRO A 212 21.95 -2.42 -7.14
C PRO A 212 20.71 -3.21 -6.73
N LEU A 213 20.87 -4.52 -6.56
CA LEU A 213 19.80 -5.36 -6.03
C LEU A 213 19.44 -4.90 -4.60
N PRO A 214 18.14 -4.85 -4.24
CA PRO A 214 17.68 -4.53 -2.88
C PRO A 214 18.32 -5.42 -1.80
N TYR A 215 18.54 -6.69 -2.10
CA TYR A 215 19.23 -7.63 -1.22
C TYR A 215 19.82 -8.81 -2.02
N PRO A 216 20.96 -9.42 -1.61
CA PRO A 216 21.54 -10.57 -2.30
C PRO A 216 20.60 -11.79 -2.27
N ILE A 217 20.20 -12.30 -3.45
CA ILE A 217 19.25 -13.42 -3.57
C ILE A 217 19.80 -14.71 -2.96
N GLU A 218 21.12 -14.92 -3.03
CA GLU A 218 21.81 -16.11 -2.52
C GLU A 218 21.68 -16.24 -0.98
N ARG A 219 21.32 -15.15 -0.30
CA ARG A 219 21.05 -15.09 1.13
C ARG A 219 19.59 -15.41 1.48
N LEU A 220 18.70 -15.54 0.49
CA LEU A 220 17.26 -15.80 0.66
C LEU A 220 16.89 -17.28 0.44
N LYS A 221 17.67 -18.21 0.98
CA LYS A 221 17.59 -19.65 0.66
C LYS A 221 16.27 -20.34 1.03
N GLN A 222 15.48 -19.78 1.95
CA GLN A 222 14.21 -20.35 2.43
C GLN A 222 13.03 -19.38 2.23
N VAL A 223 13.22 -18.34 1.41
CA VAL A 223 12.17 -17.35 1.21
C VAL A 223 11.02 -17.97 0.43
N ARG A 224 9.79 -17.75 0.91
CA ARG A 224 8.58 -18.26 0.26
C ARG A 224 8.15 -17.36 -0.89
N ILE A 225 8.48 -16.06 -0.81
CA ILE A 225 8.18 -15.08 -1.85
C ILE A 225 9.09 -13.84 -1.76
N VAL A 226 9.51 -13.35 -2.92
CA VAL A 226 10.19 -12.06 -3.09
C VAL A 226 9.21 -11.08 -3.73
N ALA A 227 8.93 -9.98 -3.06
CA ALA A 227 7.93 -9.01 -3.48
C ALA A 227 8.56 -7.64 -3.76
N ASP A 228 8.12 -6.97 -4.82
CA ASP A 228 8.60 -5.65 -5.20
C ASP A 228 7.44 -4.67 -5.39
N ALA A 229 7.54 -3.47 -4.80
CA ALA A 229 6.56 -2.40 -4.97
C ALA A 229 6.80 -1.56 -6.24
N VAL A 230 7.95 -1.74 -6.91
CA VAL A 230 8.25 -1.08 -8.18
C VAL A 230 7.33 -1.60 -9.29
N THR A 231 6.77 -0.67 -10.08
CA THR A 231 5.80 -0.96 -11.16
C THR A 231 6.37 -0.82 -12.57
N LYS A 232 7.55 -0.20 -12.71
CA LYS A 232 8.29 -0.09 -13.98
C LYS A 232 9.78 -0.23 -13.71
N PRO A 233 10.45 -1.22 -14.33
CA PRO A 233 9.85 -2.32 -15.11
C PRO A 233 8.90 -3.20 -14.26
N VAL A 234 7.99 -3.94 -14.91
CA VAL A 234 7.05 -4.84 -14.19
C VAL A 234 7.79 -5.97 -13.49
N VAL A 235 8.80 -6.54 -14.16
CA VAL A 235 9.73 -7.51 -13.55
C VAL A 235 11.06 -6.78 -13.34
N THR A 236 11.38 -6.45 -12.09
CA THR A 236 12.64 -5.77 -11.75
C THR A 236 13.82 -6.74 -11.85
N PRO A 237 15.06 -6.24 -11.97
CA PRO A 237 16.25 -7.09 -11.95
C PRO A 237 16.31 -8.02 -10.73
N TRP A 238 15.77 -7.59 -9.59
CA TRP A 238 15.70 -8.41 -8.38
C TRP A 238 14.71 -9.56 -8.50
N LEU A 239 13.53 -9.31 -9.09
CA LEU A 239 12.55 -10.36 -9.36
C LEU A 239 13.07 -11.35 -10.41
N VAL A 240 13.74 -10.87 -11.46
CA VAL A 240 14.41 -11.74 -12.45
C VAL A 240 15.41 -12.68 -11.76
N GLU A 241 16.24 -12.14 -10.86
CA GLU A 241 17.23 -12.94 -10.15
C GLU A 241 16.60 -13.94 -9.17
N ALA A 242 15.50 -13.55 -8.52
CA ALA A 242 14.71 -14.45 -7.68
C ALA A 242 14.11 -15.62 -8.48
N GLU A 243 13.54 -15.35 -9.65
CA GLU A 243 12.98 -16.38 -10.54
C GLU A 243 14.04 -17.36 -11.03
N LYS A 244 15.26 -16.90 -11.37
CA LYS A 244 16.38 -17.78 -11.73
C LYS A 244 16.78 -18.74 -10.61
N HIS A 245 16.56 -18.34 -9.36
CA HIS A 245 16.78 -19.17 -8.18
C HIS A 245 15.56 -20.04 -7.82
N GLY A 246 14.52 -20.07 -8.66
CA GLY A 246 13.31 -20.85 -8.45
C GLY A 246 12.40 -20.29 -7.36
N LEU A 247 12.59 -19.02 -6.99
CA LEU A 247 11.78 -18.36 -5.96
C LEU A 247 10.49 -17.82 -6.57
N LYS A 248 9.41 -17.86 -5.78
CA LYS A 248 8.15 -17.20 -6.12
C LYS A 248 8.32 -15.69 -6.03
N VAL A 249 7.68 -14.96 -6.95
CA VAL A 249 7.72 -13.50 -6.98
C VAL A 249 6.34 -12.87 -6.92
N GLN A 250 6.28 -11.66 -6.35
CA GLN A 250 5.15 -10.74 -6.45
C GLN A 250 5.65 -9.42 -7.02
N ASN A 251 5.01 -8.93 -8.10
CA ASN A 251 5.42 -7.67 -8.71
C ASN A 251 4.55 -6.48 -8.26
N GLY A 252 4.99 -5.25 -8.58
CA GLY A 252 4.28 -4.05 -8.18
C GLY A 252 2.95 -3.84 -8.91
N GLU A 253 2.75 -4.46 -10.08
CA GLU A 253 1.48 -4.40 -10.80
C GLU A 253 0.39 -5.19 -10.06
N GLU A 254 0.73 -6.36 -9.49
CA GLU A 254 -0.19 -7.13 -8.65
C GLU A 254 -0.60 -6.35 -7.39
N MET A 255 0.34 -5.65 -6.76
CA MET A 255 0.03 -4.72 -5.66
C MET A 255 -0.89 -3.58 -6.14
N ALA A 256 -0.65 -3.01 -7.32
CA ALA A 256 -1.50 -1.96 -7.89
C ALA A 256 -2.91 -2.46 -8.26
N VAL A 257 -3.06 -3.73 -8.64
CA VAL A 257 -4.37 -4.36 -8.87
C VAL A 257 -5.08 -4.60 -7.53
N ALA A 258 -4.37 -5.12 -6.52
CA ALA A 258 -4.92 -5.35 -5.19
C ALA A 258 -5.40 -4.05 -4.50
N GLN A 259 -4.79 -2.91 -4.85
CA GLN A 259 -5.17 -1.57 -4.42
C GLN A 259 -6.56 -1.12 -4.93
N LEU A 260 -7.02 -1.66 -6.07
CA LEU A 260 -8.23 -1.20 -6.76
C LEU A 260 -9.51 -1.26 -5.87
N PRO A 261 -9.93 -2.41 -5.32
CA PRO A 261 -11.13 -2.48 -4.49
C PRO A 261 -11.02 -1.62 -3.22
N ILE A 262 -9.80 -1.45 -2.69
CA ILE A 262 -9.54 -0.65 -1.50
C ILE A 262 -9.80 0.83 -1.79
N GLN A 263 -9.28 1.36 -2.90
CA GLN A 263 -9.53 2.74 -3.31
C GLN A 263 -10.98 2.99 -3.71
N LEU A 264 -11.59 2.08 -4.48
CA LEU A 264 -13.00 2.20 -4.87
C LEU A 264 -13.92 2.26 -3.65
N THR A 265 -13.62 1.45 -2.62
CA THR A 265 -14.36 1.48 -1.35
C THR A 265 -14.12 2.79 -0.61
N TYR A 266 -12.85 3.22 -0.48
CA TYR A 266 -12.51 4.46 0.22
C TYR A 266 -13.13 5.70 -0.42
N LEU A 267 -13.17 5.75 -1.76
CA LEU A 267 -13.80 6.81 -2.55
C LEU A 267 -15.33 6.69 -2.64
N ARG A 268 -15.93 5.68 -2.01
CA ARG A 268 -17.38 5.41 -1.96
C ARG A 268 -18.02 5.05 -3.32
N PHE A 269 -17.24 4.54 -4.26
CA PHE A 269 -17.76 3.92 -5.48
C PHE A 269 -18.20 2.47 -5.24
N MET A 270 -17.55 1.79 -4.29
CA MET A 270 -17.83 0.40 -3.93
C MET A 270 -18.29 0.31 -2.48
N ALA A 271 -19.27 -0.55 -2.19
CA ALA A 271 -19.65 -0.86 -0.82
C ALA A 271 -18.55 -1.72 -0.16
N PRO A 272 -18.24 -1.52 1.14
CA PRO A 272 -17.30 -2.39 1.83
C PRO A 272 -17.80 -3.83 1.83
N ALA A 273 -16.87 -4.78 1.67
CA ALA A 273 -17.20 -6.20 1.79
C ALA A 273 -17.86 -6.46 3.16
N LYS A 274 -18.96 -7.23 3.18
CA LYS A 274 -19.56 -7.67 4.44
C LYS A 274 -18.51 -8.50 5.19
N ALA A 275 -18.14 -8.09 6.39
CA ALA A 275 -17.30 -8.92 7.25
C ALA A 275 -18.05 -10.23 7.51
N ASN A 276 -17.53 -11.35 6.99
CA ASN A 276 -18.05 -12.66 7.37
C ASN A 276 -17.88 -12.81 8.89
N GLY A 277 -19.01 -12.95 9.60
CA GLY A 277 -19.10 -12.96 11.06
C GLY A 277 -18.37 -14.14 11.71
N GLY A 278 -17.06 -14.03 11.83
CA GLY A 278 -16.19 -15.08 12.36
C GLY A 278 -15.03 -14.53 13.20
N ARG A 279 -15.33 -13.69 14.20
CA ARG A 279 -14.44 -13.52 15.36
C ARG A 279 -15.28 -13.63 16.62
N LYS A 280 -15.44 -14.87 17.12
CA LYS A 280 -15.81 -15.11 18.51
C LYS A 280 -14.61 -14.72 19.36
N THR A 281 -14.66 -13.56 20.00
CA THR A 281 -13.88 -13.28 21.19
C THR A 281 -14.50 -14.06 22.34
N THR A 282 -14.05 -15.30 22.55
CA THR A 282 -14.29 -16.03 23.79
C THR A 282 -13.02 -15.98 24.62
N VAL A 283 -12.99 -15.07 25.60
CA VAL A 283 -12.29 -15.29 26.87
C VAL A 283 -13.13 -14.59 27.95
N GLU A 284 -14.08 -15.31 28.52
CA GLU A 284 -14.47 -15.11 29.92
C GLU A 284 -13.77 -16.20 30.73
N PRO A 285 -13.06 -15.86 31.82
CA PRO A 285 -12.82 -16.79 32.90
C PRO A 285 -13.89 -16.59 33.97
N SER A 286 -14.66 -17.65 34.22
CA SER A 286 -15.57 -17.76 35.35
C SER A 286 -14.83 -17.90 36.67
N ALA A 287 -15.23 -17.07 37.63
CA ALA A 287 -15.45 -17.34 39.06
C ALA A 287 -14.29 -17.76 39.99
N THR A 288 -14.14 -16.99 41.09
CA THR A 288 -14.22 -17.52 42.45
C THR A 288 -14.84 -16.50 43.41
N ARG A 289 -15.78 -16.97 44.24
CA ARG A 289 -16.39 -16.30 45.40
C ARG A 289 -15.50 -16.51 46.63
N GLU A 290 -15.42 -15.51 47.50
CA GLU A 290 -15.15 -15.47 48.97
C GLU A 290 -14.87 -13.97 49.24
N ASP A 291 -15.48 -13.21 50.14
CA ASP A 291 -15.99 -13.45 51.49
C ASP A 291 -17.09 -12.43 51.85
N ALA A 292 -18.04 -12.83 52.69
CA ALA A 292 -18.78 -11.91 53.55
C ALA A 292 -19.11 -12.60 54.88
N ARG A 293 -18.36 -12.19 55.91
CA ARG A 293 -18.85 -12.01 57.28
C ARG A 293 -18.69 -10.53 57.63
#